data_AF-A0A357MYW9-F1
#
_entry.id   AF-A0A357MYW9-F1
#
_cell.length_a   1.000
_cell.length_b   1.000
_cell.length_c   1.000
_cell.angle_alpha   90.00
_cell.angle_beta   90.00
_cell.angle_gamma   90.00
#
_symmetry.space_group_name_H-M   'P 1'
#
loop_
_entity.id
_entity.type
_entity.pdbx_description
1 polymer ?
#
loop_
_entity_poly.entity_id
_entity_poly.type
_entity_poly.pdbx_seq_one_letter_code
_entity_poly.pdbx_strand_id
1 'polypeptide(L)'
;MPTTSELLQRLDNCTTELEAHRGYLKAMEYCIRALIISHPDPASLTRVWEGMIPGIFDNHLEDSALSATAMRQGLALLTEQIEATANPGR
;
A
#
# COMPACT_ATOMS: atom_id res chain seq x y z
N MET A 1 14.80 9.78 -33.47
CA MET A 1 13.76 10.42 -32.64
C MET A 1 12.49 9.62 -32.81
N PRO A 2 11.80 9.22 -31.72
CA PRO A 2 10.54 8.50 -31.83
C PRO A 2 9.49 9.36 -32.54
N THR A 3 8.62 8.73 -33.32
CA THR A 3 7.51 9.42 -33.99
C THR A 3 6.41 9.76 -32.99
N THR A 4 5.53 10.71 -33.34
CA THR A 4 4.35 11.02 -32.52
C THR A 4 3.47 9.78 -32.30
N SER A 5 3.32 8.91 -33.30
CA SER A 5 2.55 7.67 -33.17
C SER A 5 3.18 6.70 -32.17
N GLU A 6 4.50 6.57 -32.16
CA GLU A 6 5.22 5.73 -31.20
C GLU A 6 5.10 6.28 -29.76
N LEU A 7 5.12 7.61 -29.59
CA LEU A 7 4.92 8.25 -28.30
C LEU A 7 3.48 8.03 -27.77
N LEU A 8 2.47 8.14 -28.64
CA LEU A 8 1.08 7.89 -28.28
C LEU A 8 0.86 6.42 -27.87
N GLN A 9 1.41 5.47 -28.61
CA GLN A 9 1.30 4.05 -28.26
C GLN A 9 1.96 3.74 -26.91
N ARG A 10 3.13 4.33 -26.64
CA ARG A 10 3.81 4.16 -25.34
C ARG A 10 3.00 4.75 -24.18
N LEU A 11 2.35 5.90 -24.39
CA LEU A 11 1.48 6.52 -23.39
C LEU A 11 0.24 5.66 -23.11
N ASP A 12 -0.38 5.10 -24.14
CA ASP A 12 -1.52 4.21 -24.02
C ASP A 12 -1.18 2.92 -23.25
N ASN A 13 -0.04 2.30 -23.58
CA ASN A 13 0.47 1.14 -22.85
C ASN A 13 0.73 1.47 -21.37
N CYS A 14 1.40 2.60 -21.10
CA CYS A 14 1.66 3.06 -19.73
C CYS A 14 0.35 3.28 -18.96
N THR A 15 -0.64 3.90 -19.59
CA THR A 15 -1.96 4.14 -18.97
C THR A 15 -2.66 2.82 -18.65
N THR A 16 -2.63 1.87 -19.58
CA THR A 16 -3.22 0.54 -19.39
C THR A 16 -2.54 -0.23 -18.25
N GLU A 17 -1.22 -0.21 -18.18
CA GLU A 17 -0.45 -0.85 -17.11
C GLU A 17 -0.75 -0.21 -15.74
N LEU A 18 -0.84 1.12 -15.68
CA LEU A 18 -1.18 1.84 -14.45
C LEU A 18 -2.58 1.48 -13.93
N GLU A 19 -3.58 1.39 -14.80
CA GLU A 19 -4.93 0.97 -14.40
C GLU A 19 -4.97 -0.49 -13.93
N ALA A 20 -4.24 -1.38 -14.59
CA ALA A 20 -4.11 -2.77 -14.15
C ALA A 20 -3.45 -2.87 -12.77
N HIS A 21 -2.34 -2.17 -12.55
CA HIS A 21 -1.66 -2.12 -11.25
C HIS A 21 -2.55 -1.52 -10.16
N ARG A 22 -3.33 -0.48 -10.46
CA ARG A 22 -4.32 0.07 -9.54
C ARG A 22 -5.36 -0.97 -9.12
N GLY A 23 -5.85 -1.77 -10.07
CA GLY A 23 -6.75 -2.89 -9.79
C GLY A 23 -6.11 -3.94 -8.87
N TYR A 24 -4.88 -4.37 -9.16
CA TYR A 24 -4.15 -5.34 -8.35
C TYR A 24 -3.87 -4.83 -6.93
N LEU A 25 -3.44 -3.58 -6.78
CA LEU A 25 -3.22 -2.96 -5.48
C LEU A 25 -4.51 -2.92 -4.66
N LYS A 26 -5.66 -2.60 -5.29
CA LYS A 26 -6.93 -2.59 -4.58
C LYS A 26 -7.38 -3.98 -4.12
N ALA A 27 -7.14 -5.01 -4.94
CA ALA A 27 -7.41 -6.38 -4.55
C ALA A 27 -6.53 -6.83 -3.37
N MET A 28 -5.22 -6.50 -3.41
CA MET A 28 -4.30 -6.76 -2.30
C MET A 28 -4.72 -6.03 -1.03
N GLU A 29 -5.14 -4.76 -1.13
CA GLU A 29 -5.65 -3.98 0.00
C GLU A 29 -6.83 -4.67 0.69
N TYR A 30 -7.83 -5.14 -0.07
CA TYR A 30 -8.98 -5.86 0.50
C TYR A 30 -8.61 -7.23 1.09
N CYS A 31 -7.64 -7.92 0.50
CA CYS A 31 -7.10 -9.16 1.08
C CYS A 31 -6.46 -8.88 2.45
N ILE A 32 -5.60 -7.85 2.54
CA ILE A 32 -4.96 -7.45 3.80
C ILE A 32 -6.01 -7.04 4.84
N ARG A 33 -7.02 -6.24 4.45
CA ARG A 33 -8.15 -5.89 5.33
C ARG A 33 -8.86 -7.13 5.88
N ALA A 34 -9.12 -8.13 5.03
CA ALA A 34 -9.75 -9.37 5.46
C ALA A 34 -8.87 -10.12 6.48
N LEU A 35 -7.55 -10.18 6.26
CA LEU A 35 -6.60 -10.78 7.19
C LEU A 35 -6.54 -10.05 8.53
N ILE A 36 -6.53 -8.71 8.53
CA ILE A 36 -6.53 -7.89 9.74
C ILE A 36 -7.81 -8.15 10.55
N ILE A 37 -8.97 -8.07 9.92
CA ILE A 37 -10.28 -8.22 10.58
C ILE A 37 -10.49 -9.63 11.14
N SER A 38 -9.95 -10.65 10.48
CA SER A 38 -10.10 -12.06 10.89
C SER A 38 -8.96 -12.57 11.77
N HIS A 39 -7.99 -11.72 12.14
CA HIS A 39 -6.82 -12.16 12.90
C HIS A 39 -7.23 -12.67 14.29
N PRO A 40 -6.79 -13.88 14.70
CA PRO A 40 -7.26 -14.51 15.95
C PRO A 40 -6.70 -13.83 17.22
N ASP A 41 -5.62 -13.07 17.10
CA ASP A 41 -5.01 -12.29 18.19
C ASP A 41 -4.67 -10.87 17.71
N PRO A 42 -5.63 -9.93 17.73
CA PRO A 42 -5.40 -8.56 17.29
C PRO A 42 -4.29 -7.84 18.05
N ALA A 43 -4.10 -8.13 19.35
CA ALA A 43 -3.07 -7.51 20.17
C ALA A 43 -1.65 -7.94 19.77
N SER A 44 -1.46 -9.21 19.40
CA SER A 44 -0.19 -9.65 18.83
C SER A 44 0.06 -9.05 17.45
N LEU A 45 -0.97 -8.90 16.62
CA LEU A 45 -0.85 -8.24 15.31
C LEU A 45 -0.37 -6.79 15.46
N THR A 46 -0.96 -6.02 16.38
CA THR A 46 -0.53 -4.64 16.70
C THR A 46 0.94 -4.58 17.09
N ARG A 47 1.39 -5.44 18.02
CA ARG A 47 2.79 -5.44 18.46
C ARG A 47 3.78 -5.76 17.33
N VAL A 48 3.45 -6.73 16.48
CA VAL A 48 4.29 -7.07 15.32
C VAL A 48 4.34 -5.91 14.34
N TRP A 49 3.19 -5.30 14.05
CA TRP A 49 3.08 -4.14 13.16
C TRP A 49 3.94 -2.96 13.65
N GLU A 50 3.81 -2.57 14.91
CA GLU A 50 4.61 -1.50 15.53
C GLU A 50 6.12 -1.76 15.41
N GLY A 51 6.55 -3.01 15.60
CA GLY A 51 7.95 -3.41 15.45
C GLY A 51 8.47 -3.35 14.01
N MET A 52 7.60 -3.53 13.01
CA MET A 52 7.99 -3.50 11.60
C MET A 52 8.12 -2.09 11.03
N ILE A 53 7.30 -1.14 11.50
CA ILE A 53 7.21 0.22 10.95
C ILE A 53 8.59 0.87 10.77
N PRO A 54 9.48 0.95 11.79
CA PRO A 54 10.78 1.61 11.62
C PRO A 54 11.61 1.02 10.46
N GLY A 55 11.68 -0.31 10.37
CA GLY A 55 12.41 -0.99 9.31
C GLY A 55 11.83 -0.75 7.91
N ILE A 56 10.53 -0.50 7.79
CA ILE A 56 9.92 -0.13 6.51
C ILE A 56 10.36 1.27 6.08
N PHE A 57 10.35 2.22 7.01
CA PHE A 57 10.75 3.60 6.74
C PHE A 57 12.24 3.70 6.39
N ASP A 58 13.09 2.96 7.10
CA ASP A 58 14.55 2.98 6.91
C ASP A 58 14.99 2.38 5.57
N ASN A 59 14.27 1.39 5.03
CA ASN A 59 14.70 0.65 3.84
C ASN A 59 13.99 1.05 2.53
N HIS A 60 12.88 1.79 2.59
CA HIS A 60 12.01 1.96 1.42
C HIS A 60 11.57 3.40 1.11
N LEU A 61 12.13 4.42 1.77
CA LEU A 61 11.75 5.82 1.53
C LEU A 61 12.69 6.60 0.60
N GLU A 62 13.69 5.95 0.01
CA GLU A 62 14.74 6.65 -0.77
C GLU A 62 14.42 6.83 -2.27
N ASP A 63 13.43 6.14 -2.83
CA ASP A 63 13.24 6.07 -4.29
C ASP A 63 12.71 7.37 -4.93
N SER A 64 11.65 7.96 -4.38
CA SER A 64 11.12 9.27 -4.81
C SER A 64 10.21 9.87 -3.75
N ALA A 65 10.11 11.21 -3.73
CA ALA A 65 9.24 11.92 -2.78
C ALA A 65 7.76 11.51 -2.91
N LEU A 66 7.30 11.21 -4.13
CA LEU A 66 5.94 10.73 -4.39
C LEU A 66 5.73 9.32 -3.86
N SER A 67 6.64 8.39 -4.17
CA SER A 67 6.59 7.00 -3.67
C SER A 67 6.61 6.98 -2.14
N ALA A 68 7.54 7.73 -1.53
CA ALA A 68 7.65 7.85 -0.09
C ALA A 68 6.36 8.40 0.55
N THR A 69 5.73 9.40 -0.07
CA THR A 69 4.47 9.96 0.43
C THR A 69 3.32 8.96 0.32
N ALA A 70 3.18 8.28 -0.83
CA ALA A 70 2.16 7.25 -1.02
C ALA A 70 2.34 6.08 -0.05
N MET A 71 3.58 5.64 0.18
CA MET A 71 3.93 4.60 1.14
C MET A 71 3.49 4.99 2.55
N ARG A 72 3.82 6.22 3.00
CA ARG A 72 3.40 6.71 4.33
C ARG A 72 1.89 6.74 4.49
N GLN A 73 1.15 7.17 3.47
CA GLN A 73 -0.32 7.18 3.51
C GLN A 73 -0.89 5.77 3.60
N GLY A 74 -0.34 4.82 2.83
CA GLY A 74 -0.74 3.41 2.92
C GLY A 74 -0.48 2.80 4.29
N LEU A 75 0.70 3.06 4.87
CA LEU A 75 1.05 2.58 6.20
C LEU A 75 0.16 3.19 7.28
N ALA A 76 -0.17 4.49 7.20
CA ALA A 76 -1.09 5.13 8.13
C ALA A 76 -2.48 4.47 8.12
N LEU A 77 -3.03 4.20 6.92
CA LEU A 77 -4.32 3.50 6.78
C LEU A 77 -4.30 2.10 7.40
N LEU A 78 -3.21 1.36 7.23
CA LEU A 78 -3.06 0.01 7.81
C LEU A 78 -2.95 0.07 9.34
N THR A 79 -2.19 1.04 9.88
CA THR A 79 -2.11 1.28 11.32
C THR A 79 -3.49 1.54 11.92
N GLU A 80 -4.28 2.44 11.33
CA GLU A 80 -5.65 2.75 11.79
C GLU A 80 -6.53 1.49 11.81
N GLN A 81 -6.45 0.64 10.79
CA GLN A 81 -7.24 -0.60 10.71
C GLN A 81 -6.84 -1.63 11.76
N ILE A 82 -5.53 -1.80 11.98
CA ILE A 82 -5.00 -2.73 12.97
C ILE A 82 -5.41 -2.26 14.38
N GLU A 83 -5.27 -0.97 14.68
CA GLU A 83 -5.67 -0.40 15.97
C GLU A 83 -7.18 -0.52 16.23
N ALA A 84 -8.02 -0.32 15.20
CA ALA A 84 -9.46 -0.48 15.30
C ALA A 84 -9.88 -1.93 15.64
N THR A 85 -9.17 -2.93 15.10
CA THR A 85 -9.44 -4.34 15.45
C THR A 85 -8.99 -4.71 16.86
N ALA A 86 -7.92 -4.08 17.37
CA ALA A 86 -7.47 -4.28 18.74
C ALA A 86 -8.40 -3.63 19.78
N ASN A 87 -9.09 -2.55 19.40
CA ASN A 87 -9.99 -1.78 20.27
C ASN A 87 -11.37 -1.55 19.62
N PRO A 88 -12.25 -2.56 19.53
CA PRO A 88 -13.50 -2.52 18.75
C PRO A 88 -14.62 -1.60 19.30
N GLY A 89 -14.30 -0.58 20.10
CA GLY A 89 -15.27 0.32 20.73
C GLY A 89 -14.80 1.76 20.94
N ARG A 90 -13.78 2.20 20.18
CA ARG A 90 -13.30 3.58 20.15
C ARG A 90 -13.88 4.34 18.97
#